data_AF-A0A3A0A8U5-F1
#
_entry.id   AF-A0A3A0A8U5-F1
#
_cell.length_a   1.000
_cell.length_b   1.000
_cell.length_c   1.000
_cell.angle_alpha   90.00
_cell.angle_beta   90.00
_cell.angle_gamma   90.00
#
_symmetry.space_group_name_H-M   'P 1'
#
loop_
_entity.id
_entity.type
_entity.pdbx_description
1 polymer ?
#
loop_
_entity_poly.entity_id
_entity_poly.type
_entity_poly.pdbx_seq_one_letter_code
_entity_poly.pdbx_strand_id
1 'polypeptide(L)' 'MPIKTFATLAMLAEHFDGVIYRDTLDDSLLVQDEVNNVWYRYRWTQGKREIKYWETLQGSELPLMVQEWPRV' A
#
# COMPACT_ATOMS: atom_id res chain seq x y z
N MET A 1 -4.33 -1.44 13.43
CA MET A 1 -3.98 -2.83 13.06
C MET A 1 -4.26 -2.99 11.58
N PRO A 2 -3.29 -3.42 10.75
CA PRO A 2 -3.49 -3.47 9.30
C PRO A 2 -4.48 -4.57 8.92
N ILE A 3 -5.44 -4.24 8.04
CA ILE A 3 -6.23 -5.26 7.35
C ILE A 3 -5.27 -6.06 6.46
N LYS A 4 -5.39 -7.39 6.52
CA LYS A 4 -4.42 -8.30 5.90
C LYS A 4 -4.54 -8.38 4.38
N THR A 5 -5.72 -8.13 3.81
CA THR A 5 -5.99 -8.38 2.38
C THR A 5 -7.03 -7.42 1.80
N PHE A 6 -6.84 -7.01 0.55
CA PHE A 6 -7.78 -6.23 -0.26
C PHE A 6 -7.92 -6.84 -1.66
N ALA A 7 -9.08 -6.67 -2.31
CA ALA A 7 -9.28 -7.16 -3.68
C ALA A 7 -8.82 -6.15 -4.74
N THR A 8 -8.87 -4.85 -4.45
CA THR A 8 -8.57 -3.78 -5.40
C THR A 8 -7.79 -2.63 -4.75
N LEU A 9 -7.12 -1.83 -5.57
CA LEU A 9 -6.47 -0.58 -5.13
C LEU A 9 -7.48 0.41 -4.54
N ALA A 10 -8.69 0.47 -5.10
CA ALA A 10 -9.75 1.35 -4.61
C ALA A 10 -10.13 1.01 -3.16
N MET A 11 -10.35 -0.28 -2.86
CA MET A 11 -10.65 -0.71 -1.49
C MET A 11 -9.52 -0.42 -0.50
N LEU A 12 -8.26 -0.56 -0.95
CA LEU A 12 -7.10 -0.21 -0.13
C LEU A 12 -7.05 1.31 0.13
N ALA A 13 -7.29 2.14 -0.89
CA ALA A 13 -7.27 3.59 -0.79
C ALA A 13 -8.39 4.10 0.13
N GLU A 14 -9.61 3.58 -0.05
CA GLU A 14 -10.78 3.91 0.77
C GLU A 14 -10.56 3.54 2.25
N HIS A 15 -9.89 2.42 2.54
CA HIS A 15 -9.65 2.01 3.92
C HIS A 15 -8.72 2.95 4.69
N PHE A 16 -7.71 3.48 4.01
CA PHE A 16 -6.72 4.39 4.60
C PHE A 16 -7.05 5.87 4.36
N ASP A 17 -8.16 6.16 3.68
CA ASP A 17 -8.56 7.51 3.22
C ASP A 17 -7.39 8.26 2.57
N GLY A 18 -6.62 7.55 1.74
CA GLY A 18 -5.25 7.94 1.44
C GLY A 18 -4.77 7.58 0.05
N VAL A 19 -3.64 8.18 -0.30
CA VAL A 19 -2.95 7.92 -1.57
C VAL A 19 -2.22 6.57 -1.50
N ILE A 20 -2.41 5.76 -2.53
CA ILE A 20 -1.57 4.58 -2.75
C ILE A 20 -0.30 5.01 -3.48
N TYR A 21 0.84 4.59 -2.96
CA TYR A 21 2.12 4.75 -3.63
C TYR A 21 2.60 3.39 -4.11
N ARG A 22 3.37 3.39 -5.19
CA ARG A 22 3.99 2.20 -5.74
C ARG A 22 5.50 2.35 -5.69
N ASP A 23 6.17 1.40 -5.07
CA ASP A 23 7.63 1.30 -5.06
C ASP A 23 8.12 1.02 -6.48
N THR A 24 9.08 1.82 -6.94
CA THR A 24 9.67 1.69 -8.27
C THR A 24 10.65 0.53 -8.41
N LEU A 25 11.12 -0.05 -7.30
CA LEU A 25 12.09 -1.15 -7.29
C LEU A 25 11.41 -2.52 -7.38
N ASP A 26 10.34 -2.73 -6.62
CA ASP A 26 9.73 -4.05 -6.43
C ASP A 26 8.21 -4.12 -6.73
N ASP A 27 7.62 -3.03 -7.25
CA ASP A 27 6.19 -2.91 -7.56
C ASP A 27 5.28 -3.13 -6.33
N SER A 28 5.82 -3.01 -5.11
CA SER A 28 5.03 -3.04 -3.87
C SER A 28 4.21 -1.78 -3.71
N LEU A 29 3.10 -1.90 -2.99
CA LEU A 29 2.17 -0.82 -2.71
C LEU A 29 2.42 -0.31 -1.29
N LEU A 30 2.44 1.00 -1.12
CA LEU A 30 2.65 1.66 0.16
C LEU A 30 1.48 2.59 0.45
N VAL A 31 1.04 2.57 1.70
CA VAL A 31 0.01 3.48 2.22
C VAL A 31 0.47 4.02 3.56
N GLN A 32 0.17 5.29 3.81
CA GLN A 32 0.45 5.92 5.09
C GLN A 32 -0.77 5.80 5.99
N ASP A 33 -0.56 5.35 7.22
CA ASP A 33 -1.48 5.56 8.33
C ASP A 33 -1.03 6.83 9.05
N GLU A 34 -1.67 7.96 8.70
CA GLU A 34 -1.32 9.27 9.25
C GLU A 34 -1.59 9.36 10.75
N VAL A 35 -2.58 8.61 11.27
CA VAL A 35 -2.96 8.61 12.69
C VAL A 35 -1.85 8.01 13.54
N ASN A 36 -1.29 6.89 13.10
CA ASN A 36 -0.22 6.20 13.81
C ASN A 36 1.19 6.62 13.34
N ASN A 37 1.27 7.48 12.32
CA ASN A 37 2.50 7.88 11.65
C ASN A 37 3.39 6.68 11.22
N VAL A 38 2.75 5.66 10.63
CA VAL A 38 3.42 4.47 10.10
C VAL A 38 3.06 4.24 8.65
N TRP A 39 3.92 3.52 7.96
CA TRP A 39 3.67 3.11 6.58
C TRP A 39 3.41 1.62 6.52
N TYR A 40 2.40 1.23 5.76
CA TYR A 40 2.11 -0.18 5.51
C TYR A 40 2.49 -0.53 4.08
N ARG A 41 3.28 -1.59 3.93
CA ARG A 41 3.63 -2.16 2.63
C ARG A 41 2.69 -3.33 2.34
N TYR A 42 2.21 -3.36 1.12
CA TYR A 42 1.34 -4.35 0.54
C TYR A 42 1.93 -4.86 -0.77
N ARG A 43 1.54 -6.07 -1.20
CA ARG A 43 1.94 -6.64 -2.50
C ARG A 43 0.79 -7.35 -3.16
N TRP A 44 0.74 -7.27 -4.49
CA TRP A 44 -0.12 -8.14 -5.27
C TRP A 44 0.31 -9.60 -5.11
N THR A 45 -0.66 -10.49 -4.93
CA THR A 45 -0.46 -11.92 -5.12
C THR A 45 -0.23 -12.24 -6.59
N GLN A 46 0.32 -13.43 -6.85
CA GLN A 46 0.54 -13.91 -8.21
C GLN A 46 -0.75 -13.79 -9.03
N GLY A 47 -0.64 -13.16 -10.21
CA GLY A 47 -1.79 -12.91 -11.08
C GLY A 47 -2.67 -11.72 -10.68
N LYS A 48 -2.21 -10.85 -9.77
CA LYS A 48 -2.90 -9.62 -9.32
C LYS A 48 -4.34 -9.87 -8.85
N ARG A 49 -4.56 -10.96 -8.10
CA ARG A 49 -5.88 -11.35 -7.58
C ARG A 49 -6.25 -10.66 -6.29
N GLU A 50 -5.26 -10.48 -5.42
CA GLU A 50 -5.43 -9.92 -4.08
C GLU A 50 -4.21 -9.09 -3.74
N ILE A 51 -4.40 -8.02 -2.99
CA ILE A 51 -3.36 -7.21 -2.38
C ILE A 51 -3.21 -7.68 -0.93
N LYS A 52 -2.01 -8.11 -0.54
CA LYS A 52 -1.73 -8.63 0.81
C LYS A 52 -0.78 -7.74 1.57
N TYR A 53 -1.06 -7.56 2.85
CA TYR A 53 -0.17 -6.91 3.78
C TYR A 53 1.16 -7.67 3.84
N TRP A 54 2.26 -6.93 3.80
CA TRP A 54 3.61 -7.46 3.85
C TRP A 54 4.29 -7.07 5.16
N GLU A 55 4.46 -5.77 5.41
CA GLU A 55 5.14 -5.27 6.61
C GLU A 55 4.72 -3.84 6.97
N THR A 56 5.13 -3.41 8.16
CA THR A 56 5.01 -2.02 8.61
C THR A 56 6.39 -1.39 8.59
N LEU A 57 6.54 -0.23 7.94
CA LEU A 57 7.76 0.54 7.87
C LEU A 57 7.67 1.69 8.90
N GLN A 58 8.68 1.79 9.77
CA GLN A 58 8.80 2.90 10.71
C GLN A 58 9.63 4.03 10.11
N GLY A 59 9.06 4.79 9.17
CA GLY A 59 9.41 6.18 8.79
C GLY A 59 10.83 6.54 8.32
N SER A 60 11.89 5.79 8.63
CA SER A 60 13.27 6.24 8.42
C SER A 60 13.81 5.94 7.01
N GLU A 61 13.23 4.99 6.28
CA GLU A 61 13.64 4.67 4.91
C GLU A 61 12.42 4.28 4.07
N LEU A 62 11.82 5.29 3.43
CA LEU A 62 10.81 5.04 2.39
C LEU A 62 11.52 4.92 1.04
N PRO A 63 11.13 3.93 0.22
CA PRO A 63 11.71 3.74 -1.10
C PRO A 63 11.29 4.86 -2.06
N LEU A 64 11.96 4.94 -3.21
CA LEU A 64 11.53 5.83 -4.28
C LEU A 64 10.20 5.32 -4.85
N MET A 65 9.15 6.12 -4.69
CA MET A 65 7.79 5.72 -4.97
C MET A 65 7.08 6.71 -5.88
N VAL A 66 6.10 6.21 -6.62
CA VAL A 66 5.22 7.01 -7.48
C VAL A 66 3.79 6.89 -6.99
N GLN A 67 3.05 8.00 -7.03
CA GLN A 67 1.62 7.98 -6.72
C GLN A 67 0.87 7.11 -7.74
N GLU A 68 0.09 6.16 -7.24
CA GLU A 68 -0.75 5.29 -8.05
C GLU A 68 -2.21 5.69 -7.89
N TRP A 69 -2.80 6.10 -9.01
CA TRP A 69 -4.22 6.42 -9.07
C TRP A 69 -5.01 5.14 -9.34
N PRO A 70 -6.03 4.80 -8.52
CA PRO A 70 -6.92 3.70 -8.85
C PRO A 70 -7.58 4.01 -10.19
N ARG A 71 -7.39 3.14 -11.17
CA ARG A 71 -8.09 3.23 -12.45
C ARG A 71 -9.55 2.89 -12.18
N VAL A 72 -10.44 3.85 -12.44
CA VAL A 72 -11.90 3.70 -12.38
C VAL A 72 -12.37 2.60 -13.31
#